data_AF-A0A6J1NJP6-F1
#
_entry.id   AF-A0A6J1NJP6-F1
#
_cell.length_a   1.000
_cell.length_b   1.000
_cell.length_c   1.000
_cell.angle_alpha   90.00
_cell.angle_beta   90.00
_cell.angle_gamma   90.00
#
_symmetry.space_group_name_H-M   'P 1'
#
loop_
_entity.id
_entity.type
_entity.pdbx_description
1 polymer ?
#
loop_
_entity_poly.entity_id
_entity_poly.type
_entity_poly.pdbx_seq_one_letter_code
_entity_poly.pdbx_strand_id
1 'polypeptide(L)'
;MGFFKIFNFISLSTDFFGFQRGGRVDYSLYEVDIEYVVRDYRKIPNYSQKEMREDKVYMLLKDNSDRVIFWVGRLAPENKVRILNNFVRELSVLYAPGTYTIQKQEFENQIFLDAFRKWDPNMWNKQRLDELFKMDDLDNNLVDDC
;
A
#
# COMPACT_ATOMS: atom_id res chain seq x y z
N MET A 1 19.17 4.58 -19.35
CA MET A 1 18.23 5.72 -19.39
C MET A 1 16.92 5.30 -18.73
N GLY A 2 16.69 5.65 -17.46
CA GLY A 2 15.48 5.23 -16.72
C GLY A 2 15.10 6.11 -15.54
N PHE A 3 15.84 7.21 -15.29
CA PHE A 3 15.62 8.10 -14.14
C PHE A 3 14.45 9.08 -14.34
N PHE A 4 13.94 9.25 -15.57
CA PHE A 4 13.01 10.33 -15.92
C PHE A 4 11.57 10.19 -15.39
N LYS A 5 11.09 8.98 -15.04
CA LYS A 5 9.70 8.83 -14.55
C LYS A 5 9.50 9.19 -13.07
N ILE A 6 10.58 9.17 -12.26
CA ILE A 6 10.51 9.54 -10.83
C ILE A 6 10.56 11.05 -10.66
N PHE A 7 11.27 11.77 -11.53
CA PHE A 7 11.27 13.24 -11.50
C PHE A 7 9.87 13.81 -11.71
N ASN A 8 9.00 13.17 -12.52
CA ASN A 8 7.60 13.58 -12.59
C ASN A 8 6.81 13.32 -11.28
N PHE A 9 7.17 12.29 -10.51
CA PHE A 9 6.49 11.99 -9.24
C PHE A 9 6.79 13.04 -8.15
N ILE A 10 8.02 13.57 -8.11
CA ILE A 10 8.44 14.62 -7.16
C ILE A 10 8.10 16.03 -7.71
N SER A 11 8.20 16.25 -9.03
CA SER A 11 7.82 17.51 -9.68
C SER A 11 6.31 17.79 -9.58
N LEU A 12 5.45 16.76 -9.66
CA LEU A 12 4.00 16.96 -9.52
C LEU A 12 3.58 17.39 -8.11
N SER A 13 4.37 17.09 -7.07
CA SER A 13 4.07 17.58 -5.71
C SER A 13 4.53 19.01 -5.48
N THR A 14 5.47 19.52 -6.29
CA THR A 14 6.00 20.89 -6.14
C THR A 14 5.14 21.93 -6.86
N ASP A 15 4.38 21.55 -7.90
CA ASP A 15 3.55 22.46 -8.68
C ASP A 15 2.12 22.66 -8.14
N PHE A 16 1.77 22.02 -7.02
CA PHE A 16 0.44 22.07 -6.39
C PHE A 16 0.40 22.97 -5.13
N PHE A 17 1.05 24.14 -5.15
CA PHE A 17 0.84 25.17 -4.12
C PHE A 17 -0.51 25.88 -4.32
N GLY A 18 -1.60 25.12 -4.18
CA GLY A 18 -2.95 25.63 -3.98
C GLY A 18 -3.25 25.66 -2.48
N PHE A 19 -3.11 26.84 -1.88
CA PHE A 19 -3.44 27.10 -0.48
C PHE A 19 -4.93 26.79 -0.22
N GLN A 20 -5.25 25.65 0.41
CA GLN A 20 -6.58 25.43 1.00
C GLN A 20 -6.48 25.36 2.53
N ARG A 21 -7.10 26.35 3.17
CA ARG A 21 -7.29 26.43 4.62
C ARG A 21 -8.44 25.50 5.02
N GLY A 22 -8.14 24.51 5.85
CA GLY A 22 -9.09 23.92 6.80
C GLY A 22 -9.73 22.60 6.37
N GLY A 23 -9.49 21.55 7.16
CA GLY A 23 -10.35 20.37 7.23
C GLY A 23 -9.77 19.11 6.58
N ARG A 24 -9.16 18.26 7.42
CA ARG A 24 -8.63 16.91 7.13
C ARG A 24 -7.27 16.89 6.42
N VAL A 25 -6.33 16.16 7.01
CA VAL A 25 -5.09 15.79 6.33
C VAL A 25 -5.50 14.77 5.27
N ASP A 26 -5.47 15.17 4.01
CA ASP A 26 -5.76 14.27 2.92
C ASP A 26 -4.53 13.41 2.62
N TYR A 27 -4.81 12.12 2.53
CA TYR A 27 -3.85 11.11 2.15
C TYR A 27 -4.30 10.52 0.81
N SER A 28 -3.34 10.14 -0.01
CA SER A 28 -3.58 9.44 -1.27
C SER A 28 -2.97 8.04 -1.21
N LEU A 29 -3.78 7.03 -1.50
CA LEU A 29 -3.35 5.63 -1.58
C LEU A 29 -3.15 5.21 -3.03
N TYR A 30 -2.06 4.51 -3.30
CA TYR A 30 -1.72 3.95 -4.59
C TYR A 30 -1.42 2.46 -4.44
N GLU A 31 -1.98 1.62 -5.31
CA GLU A 31 -1.44 0.26 -5.53
C GLU A 31 -0.17 0.42 -6.35
N VAL A 32 0.92 -0.20 -5.91
CA VAL A 32 2.20 -0.13 -6.60
C VAL A 32 2.51 -1.50 -7.18
N ASP A 33 2.72 -1.54 -8.49
CA ASP A 33 3.29 -2.70 -9.14
C ASP A 33 4.77 -2.50 -9.39
N ILE A 34 5.58 -3.37 -8.79
CA ILE A 34 7.03 -3.29 -8.79
C ILE A 34 7.56 -4.52 -9.52
N GLU A 35 7.98 -4.33 -10.77
CA GLU A 35 8.60 -5.38 -11.58
C GLU A 35 9.94 -4.90 -12.13
N TYR A 36 11.04 -5.45 -11.62
CA TYR A 36 12.44 -5.26 -12.05
C TYR A 36 12.90 -3.80 -12.28
N VAL A 37 12.39 -3.13 -13.31
CA VAL A 37 12.70 -1.76 -13.73
C VAL A 37 11.43 -0.93 -13.96
N VAL A 38 10.30 -1.56 -14.28
CA VAL A 38 9.02 -0.90 -14.54
C VAL A 38 8.27 -0.75 -13.23
N ARG A 39 7.85 0.48 -12.97
CA ARG A 39 7.05 0.85 -11.81
C ARG A 39 5.76 1.43 -12.37
N ASP A 40 4.66 0.74 -12.12
CA ASP A 40 3.34 1.28 -12.37
C ASP A 40 2.65 1.54 -11.04
N TYR A 41 1.82 2.58 -11.00
CA TYR A 41 1.06 2.91 -9.82
C TYR A 41 -0.35 3.36 -10.21
N ARG A 42 -1.32 2.87 -9.45
CA ARG A 42 -2.73 3.19 -9.66
C ARG A 42 -3.29 3.83 -8.42
N LYS A 43 -3.81 5.06 -8.55
CA LYS A 43 -4.50 5.75 -7.45
C LYS A 43 -5.79 5.01 -7.10
N ILE A 44 -6.03 4.83 -5.82
CA ILE A 44 -7.27 4.22 -5.30
C ILE A 44 -8.17 5.33 -4.79
N PRO A 45 -9.25 5.69 -5.51
CA PRO A 45 -10.16 6.73 -5.07
C PRO A 45 -10.96 6.25 -3.85
N ASN A 46 -11.19 7.14 -2.88
CA ASN A 46 -12.02 6.86 -1.70
C ASN A 46 -11.65 5.55 -0.98
N TYR A 47 -10.35 5.27 -0.86
CA TYR A 47 -9.86 4.00 -0.34
C TYR A 47 -10.37 3.71 1.08
N SER A 48 -10.51 2.42 1.37
CA SER A 48 -10.65 1.86 2.71
C SER A 48 -9.71 0.66 2.86
N GLN A 49 -9.71 0.04 4.02
CA GLN A 49 -8.91 -1.16 4.25
C GLN A 49 -9.34 -2.34 3.34
N LYS A 50 -10.60 -2.36 2.86
CA LYS A 50 -11.13 -3.46 2.03
C LYS A 50 -10.54 -3.52 0.63
N GLU A 51 -10.09 -2.40 0.10
CA GLU A 51 -9.45 -2.30 -1.22
C GLU A 51 -7.98 -2.75 -1.17
N MET A 52 -7.44 -2.98 0.02
CA MET A 52 -6.12 -3.52 0.22
C MET A 52 -6.14 -5.05 0.16
N ARG A 53 -5.10 -5.63 -0.43
CA ARG A 53 -4.93 -7.08 -0.60
C ARG A 53 -3.65 -7.58 0.05
N GLU A 54 -3.69 -8.80 0.60
CA GLU A 54 -2.53 -9.42 1.24
C GLU A 54 -1.37 -9.71 0.27
N ASP A 55 -1.63 -9.83 -1.04
CA ASP A 55 -0.63 -10.16 -2.06
C ASP A 55 0.00 -8.94 -2.75
N LYS A 56 -0.31 -7.72 -2.26
CA LYS A 56 0.03 -6.46 -2.94
C LYS A 56 0.88 -5.54 -2.08
N VAL A 57 1.45 -4.54 -2.76
CA VAL A 57 2.18 -3.43 -2.16
C VAL A 57 1.40 -2.14 -2.43
N TYR A 58 1.26 -1.31 -1.41
CA TYR A 58 0.61 -0.01 -1.51
C TYR A 58 1.55 1.10 -1.06
N MET A 59 1.31 2.29 -1.55
CA MET A 59 2.01 3.51 -1.18
C MET A 59 1.00 4.53 -0.70
N LEU A 60 1.22 5.05 0.50
CA LEU A 60 0.45 6.10 1.13
C LEU A 60 1.28 7.38 1.13
N LEU A 61 0.74 8.41 0.49
CA LEU A 61 1.31 9.75 0.45
C LEU A 61 0.42 10.68 1.27
N LYS A 62 1.05 11.49 2.13
CA LYS A 62 0.37 12.60 2.78
C LYS A 62 0.50 13.84 1.91
N ASP A 63 -0.61 14.51 1.64
CA ASP A 63 -0.59 15.73 0.81
C ASP A 63 0.27 16.80 1.49
N ASN A 64 1.11 17.48 0.69
CA ASN A 64 2.09 18.47 1.14
C ASN A 64 3.12 17.94 2.15
N SER A 65 3.45 16.65 2.11
CA SER A 65 4.50 16.05 2.92
C SER A 65 5.42 15.21 2.06
N ASP A 66 6.71 15.24 2.38
CA ASP A 66 7.68 14.36 1.74
C ASP A 66 7.52 12.92 2.23
N ARG A 67 6.80 12.67 3.33
CA ARG A 67 6.69 11.35 3.95
C ARG A 67 5.89 10.37 3.08
N VAL A 68 6.53 9.24 2.78
CA VAL A 68 5.95 8.13 2.03
C VAL A 68 5.95 6.88 2.89
N ILE A 69 4.80 6.24 3.00
CA ILE A 69 4.67 4.94 3.66
C ILE A 69 4.36 3.89 2.61
N PHE A 70 5.21 2.88 2.50
CA PHE A 70 4.93 1.68 1.73
C PHE A 70 4.34 0.63 2.64
N TRP A 71 3.14 0.17 2.35
CA TRP A 71 2.52 -0.97 3.03
C TRP A 71 2.71 -2.22 2.19
N VAL A 72 3.08 -3.32 2.83
CA VAL A 72 3.37 -4.60 2.19
C VAL A 72 2.45 -5.66 2.77
N GLY A 73 1.62 -6.24 1.92
CA GLY A 73 0.74 -7.33 2.30
C GLY A 73 1.52 -8.56 2.74
N ARG A 74 0.92 -9.35 3.63
CA ARG A 74 1.55 -10.53 4.22
C ARG A 74 1.98 -11.58 3.19
N LEU A 75 1.22 -11.70 2.11
CA LEU A 75 1.42 -12.64 1.00
C LEU A 75 2.07 -11.97 -0.22
N ALA A 76 2.60 -10.75 -0.07
CA ALA A 76 3.27 -10.05 -1.16
C ALA A 76 4.50 -10.87 -1.64
N PRO A 77 4.69 -11.04 -2.96
CA PRO A 77 5.81 -11.83 -3.49
C PRO A 77 7.17 -11.32 -3.00
N GLU A 78 8.03 -12.24 -2.52
CA GLU A 78 9.32 -11.91 -1.90
C GLU A 78 10.22 -11.10 -2.84
N ASN A 79 10.19 -11.41 -4.15
CA ASN A 79 10.92 -10.65 -5.16
C ASN A 79 10.49 -9.17 -5.18
N LYS A 80 9.18 -8.87 -5.09
CA LYS A 80 8.66 -7.50 -5.03
C LYS A 80 9.09 -6.80 -3.75
N VAL A 81 9.05 -7.51 -2.62
CA VAL A 81 9.54 -6.99 -1.33
C VAL A 81 11.03 -6.65 -1.38
N ARG A 82 11.86 -7.50 -2.01
CA ARG A 82 13.29 -7.23 -2.17
C ARG A 82 13.56 -6.00 -3.03
N ILE A 83 12.85 -5.87 -4.16
CA ILE A 83 12.98 -4.71 -5.04
C ILE A 83 12.54 -3.44 -4.33
N LEU A 84 11.44 -3.48 -3.58
CA LEU A 84 10.96 -2.37 -2.77
C LEU A 84 12.00 -1.93 -1.73
N ASN A 85 12.61 -2.87 -1.00
CA ASN A 85 13.62 -2.55 0.00
C ASN A 85 14.85 -1.85 -0.60
N ASN A 86 15.32 -2.33 -1.75
CA ASN A 86 16.41 -1.70 -2.48
C ASN A 86 16.00 -0.29 -2.94
N PHE A 87 14.79 -0.14 -3.48
CA PHE A 87 14.26 1.14 -3.93
C PHE A 87 14.15 2.16 -2.79
N VAL A 88 13.57 1.78 -1.65
CA VAL A 88 13.43 2.66 -0.48
C VAL A 88 14.81 3.06 0.06
N ARG A 89 15.79 2.14 0.02
CA ARG A 89 17.17 2.45 0.38
C ARG A 89 17.79 3.48 -0.57
N GLU A 90 17.64 3.31 -1.87
CA GLU A 90 18.10 4.28 -2.88
C GLU A 90 17.45 5.65 -2.67
N LEU A 91 16.13 5.71 -2.47
CA LEU A 91 15.42 6.96 -2.21
C LEU A 91 15.90 7.65 -0.92
N SER A 92 16.14 6.87 0.13
CA SER A 92 16.61 7.38 1.42
C SER A 92 18.01 8.00 1.32
N VAL A 93 18.86 7.48 0.43
CA VAL A 93 20.19 8.05 0.14
C VAL A 93 20.09 9.33 -0.69
N LEU A 94 19.17 9.37 -1.66
CA LEU A 94 19.08 10.47 -2.62
C LEU A 94 18.31 11.71 -2.12
N TYR A 95 17.25 11.53 -1.33
CA TYR A 95 16.29 12.61 -1.05
C TYR A 95 16.14 12.98 0.43
N ALA A 96 16.25 12.01 1.36
CA ALA A 96 16.47 12.20 2.79
C ALA A 96 16.26 10.86 3.54
N PRO A 97 17.13 10.47 4.47
CA PRO A 97 16.91 9.30 5.32
C PRO A 97 15.69 9.49 6.22
N GLY A 98 14.80 8.49 6.29
CA GLY A 98 13.67 8.46 7.24
C GLY A 98 12.35 9.04 6.71
N THR A 99 12.35 9.59 5.50
CA THR A 99 11.15 10.08 4.82
C THR A 99 10.32 8.94 4.21
N TYR A 100 10.99 7.83 3.87
CA TYR A 100 10.40 6.65 3.27
C TYR A 100 10.40 5.51 4.29
N THR A 101 9.23 4.95 4.58
CA THR A 101 9.09 3.84 5.54
C THR A 101 8.38 2.67 4.90
N ILE A 102 8.78 1.44 5.26
CA ILE A 102 8.09 0.21 4.86
C ILE A 102 7.39 -0.34 6.10
N GLN A 103 6.12 -0.70 5.94
CA GLN A 103 5.28 -1.31 6.96
C GLN A 103 4.74 -2.64 6.43
N LYS A 104 4.73 -3.66 7.28
CA LYS A 104 4.11 -4.95 6.95
C LYS A 104 2.68 -4.96 7.47
N GLN A 105 1.82 -5.68 6.77
CA GLN A 105 0.49 -6.02 7.24
C GLN A 105 0.53 -6.55 8.69
N GLU A 106 -0.43 -6.13 9.52
CA GLU A 106 -0.54 -6.42 10.96
C GLU A 106 0.52 -5.74 11.87
N PHE A 107 1.43 -4.95 11.30
CA PHE A 107 2.45 -4.16 12.02
C PHE A 107 2.41 -2.68 11.62
N GLU A 108 1.22 -2.19 11.26
CA GLU A 108 1.02 -0.81 10.85
C GLU A 108 1.20 0.17 12.01
N ASN A 109 1.83 1.32 11.74
CA ASN A 109 1.95 2.37 12.74
C ASN A 109 0.69 3.24 12.79
N GLN A 110 0.53 4.01 13.87
CA GLN A 110 -0.65 4.86 14.07
C GLN A 110 -0.87 5.86 12.93
N ILE A 111 0.21 6.40 12.33
CA ILE A 111 0.11 7.35 11.22
C ILE A 111 -0.57 6.72 9.99
N PHE A 112 -0.25 5.46 9.70
CA PHE A 112 -0.88 4.72 8.61
C PHE A 112 -2.35 4.46 8.93
N LEU A 113 -2.66 3.99 10.14
CA LEU A 113 -4.02 3.69 10.57
C LEU A 113 -4.93 4.92 10.54
N ASP A 114 -4.45 6.08 10.99
CA ASP A 114 -5.19 7.34 11.02
C ASP A 114 -5.51 7.89 9.63
N ALA A 115 -4.80 7.44 8.59
CA ALA A 115 -5.09 7.79 7.21
C ALA A 115 -6.36 7.12 6.68
N PHE A 116 -6.87 6.08 7.34
CA PHE A 116 -8.09 5.39 6.96
C PHE A 116 -9.27 5.90 7.77
N ARG A 117 -10.43 6.10 7.12
CA ARG A 117 -11.65 6.55 7.82
C ARG A 117 -12.09 5.56 8.91
N LYS A 118 -11.91 4.26 8.66
CA LYS A 118 -12.18 3.17 9.58
C LYS A 118 -11.14 2.08 9.32
N TRP A 119 -10.63 1.50 10.40
CA TRP A 119 -9.73 0.35 10.37
C TRP A 119 -10.27 -0.72 11.30
N ASP A 120 -10.44 -1.94 10.78
CA ASP A 120 -10.79 -3.12 11.56
C ASP A 120 -9.52 -3.96 11.76
N PRO A 121 -8.95 -4.01 12.98
CA PRO A 121 -7.74 -4.77 13.26
C PRO A 121 -7.91 -6.28 13.01
N ASN A 122 -9.16 -6.77 12.98
CA ASN A 122 -9.48 -8.17 12.78
C ASN A 122 -9.97 -8.49 11.35
N MET A 123 -9.94 -7.54 10.41
CA MET A 123 -10.41 -7.77 9.05
C MET A 123 -9.74 -8.99 8.40
N TRP A 124 -8.41 -9.05 8.47
CA TRP A 124 -7.62 -10.11 7.83
C TRP A 124 -7.94 -11.49 8.42
N ASN A 125 -8.13 -11.56 9.74
CA ASN A 125 -8.55 -12.79 10.41
C ASN A 125 -9.94 -13.25 9.95
N LYS A 126 -10.90 -12.32 9.86
CA LYS A 126 -12.26 -12.62 9.40
C LYS A 126 -12.27 -13.13 7.97
N GLN A 127 -11.54 -12.47 7.07
CA GLN A 127 -11.43 -12.90 5.67
C GLN A 127 -10.87 -14.31 5.53
N ARG A 128 -9.80 -14.64 6.28
CA ARG A 128 -9.24 -16.00 6.27
C ARG A 128 -10.22 -17.04 6.79
N LEU A 129 -10.95 -16.75 7.86
CA LEU A 129 -11.96 -17.66 8.40
C LEU A 129 -13.11 -17.86 7.40
N ASP A 130 -13.59 -16.79 6.79
CA ASP A 130 -14.65 -16.86 5.78
C ASP A 130 -14.22 -17.68 4.55
N GLU A 131 -12.95 -17.59 4.15
CA GLU A 131 -12.38 -18.42 3.08
C GLU A 131 -12.31 -19.90 3.48
N LEU A 132 -11.86 -20.20 4.70
CA LEU A 132 -11.80 -21.57 5.24
C LEU A 132 -13.19 -22.22 5.31
N PHE A 133 -14.18 -21.53 5.87
CA PHE A 133 -15.54 -22.08 5.97
C PHE A 133 -16.16 -22.36 4.60
N LYS A 134 -15.91 -21.51 3.60
CA LYS A 134 -16.38 -21.76 2.23
C LYS A 134 -15.70 -22.97 1.58
N MET A 135 -14.43 -23.22 1.89
CA MET A 135 -13.74 -24.42 1.42
C MET A 135 -14.33 -25.68 2.06
N ASP A 136 -14.57 -25.66 3.37
CA ASP A 136 -15.20 -26.78 4.09
C ASP A 136 -16.60 -27.09 3.54
N ASP A 137 -17.42 -26.07 3.24
CA ASP A 137 -18.74 -26.25 2.64
C ASP A 137 -18.67 -26.86 1.23
N LEU A 138 -17.68 -26.48 0.42
CA LEU A 138 -17.46 -27.05 -0.91
C LEU A 138 -17.02 -28.52 -0.84
N ASP A 139 -16.09 -28.84 0.06
CA ASP A 139 -15.60 -30.20 0.23
C ASP A 139 -16.69 -31.14 0.74
N ASN A 140 -17.55 -30.68 1.67
CA ASN A 140 -18.65 -31.50 2.18
C ASN A 140 -19.78 -31.72 1.14
N ASN A 141 -20.04 -30.75 0.25
CA ASN A 141 -21.04 -30.91 -0.82
C ASN A 141 -20.58 -31.81 -1.98
N LEU A 142 -19.29 -32.12 -2.10
CA LEU A 142 -18.77 -33.05 -3.11
C LEU A 142 -18.87 -34.52 -2.71
N VAL A 143 -19.20 -34.82 -1.44
CA VAL A 143 -19.29 -36.20 -0.92
C VAL A 143 -20.72 -36.76 -1.04
N ASP A 144 -21.73 -35.91 -1.22
CA ASP A 144 -23.15 -36.32 -1.25
C ASP A 144 -23.65 -36.78 -2.65
N ASP A 145 -22.82 -36.73 -3.69
CA ASP A 145 -23.18 -37.09 -5.08
C ASP A 145 -22.63 -38.48 -5.55
N CYS A 146 -22.18 -39.35 -4.64
CA CYS A 146 -21.70 -40.71 -4.97
C CYS A 146 -22.64 -41.84 -4.53
#